data_AF-A0A2D7IYX5-F1
#
_entry.id   AF-A0A2D7IYX5-F1
#
_cell.length_a   1.000
_cell.length_b   1.000
_cell.length_c   1.000
_cell.angle_alpha   90.00
_cell.angle_beta   90.00
_cell.angle_gamma   90.00
#
_symmetry.space_group_name_H-M   'P 1'
#
loop_
_entity.id
_entity.type
_entity.pdbx_description
1 polymer ?
#
loop_
_entity_poly.entity_id
_entity_poly.type
_entity_poly.pdbx_seq_one_letter_code
_entity_poly.pdbx_strand_id
1 'polypeptide(L)'
;MTRTYKTADELEQDKDKIKEHQSSIPRVVFNLEETPQNGTANCTFERSITDGSVTIPSQYEAEFHFNDKCRNAPPEIPHRLTEEIADFKRTLLPHSNGVTSGNSILEKHFADLSSLVVSITDTLAKSQVDFDMRLKEQQEKLRSDALESEERREKAHSEAIDALNQKSRQLEEQRAELDLRRARDARRKLREDITNDLKLRLTKKTNKWSTYVYRGGVVLISLFLAFSGVYFASKALGPIAALTETSSSTQIVFAYLRFFICTGAAAVFGFYAMSYLKKNASDDMQFERDLERYALDVDRASWAIETVMEFKDEEDGLTVPDLWLQGATANLFQSETTHSDEDDNALDALGELLKKGARLKVGNGEAEVEISSDAAKKIGRS
;
A
#
# COMPACT_ATOMS: atom_id res chain seq x y z
N MET A 1 -71.33 -23.91 15.59
CA MET A 1 -70.90 -22.65 14.95
C MET A 1 -69.39 -22.66 14.90
N THR A 2 -68.83 -23.09 13.78
CA THR A 2 -67.38 -23.28 13.62
C THR A 2 -66.87 -22.12 12.76
N ARG A 3 -66.08 -21.22 13.36
CA ARG A 3 -65.40 -20.14 12.62
C ARG A 3 -64.17 -20.74 11.94
N THR A 4 -64.17 -20.74 10.62
CA THR A 4 -62.99 -20.99 9.80
C THR A 4 -62.18 -19.71 9.68
N TYR A 5 -60.90 -19.76 10.06
CA TYR A 5 -59.95 -18.68 9.85
C TYR A 5 -59.26 -18.90 8.49
N LYS A 6 -59.21 -17.87 7.66
CA LYS A 6 -58.47 -17.89 6.39
C LYS A 6 -56.97 -18.08 6.66
N THR A 7 -56.32 -18.89 5.85
CA THR A 7 -54.87 -19.16 5.89
C THR A 7 -54.08 -17.96 5.35
N ALA A 8 -52.82 -17.83 5.79
CA ALA A 8 -51.94 -16.70 5.43
C ALA A 8 -51.78 -16.52 3.91
N ASP A 9 -51.78 -17.61 3.15
CA ASP A 9 -51.65 -17.59 1.68
C ASP A 9 -52.87 -16.97 0.99
N GLU A 10 -54.09 -17.10 1.54
CA GLU A 10 -55.28 -16.43 0.99
C GLU A 10 -55.27 -14.92 1.23
N LEU A 11 -54.62 -14.47 2.32
CA LEU A 11 -54.43 -13.06 2.64
C LEU A 11 -53.37 -12.40 1.75
N GLU A 12 -52.40 -13.18 1.25
CA GLU A 12 -51.37 -12.69 0.34
C GLU A 12 -51.92 -12.57 -1.10
N GLN A 13 -52.76 -13.52 -1.51
CA GLN A 13 -53.43 -13.46 -2.81
C GLN A 13 -54.46 -12.32 -2.91
N ASP A 14 -55.12 -11.94 -1.81
CA ASP A 14 -55.98 -10.75 -1.76
C ASP A 14 -55.17 -9.44 -1.79
N LYS A 15 -53.93 -9.41 -1.27
CA LYS A 15 -53.06 -8.22 -1.35
C LYS A 15 -52.60 -7.91 -2.77
N ASP A 16 -52.31 -8.94 -3.56
CA ASP A 16 -51.88 -8.74 -4.95
C ASP A 16 -53.06 -8.30 -5.85
N LYS A 17 -54.28 -8.78 -5.60
CA LYS A 17 -55.49 -8.27 -6.26
C LYS A 17 -55.81 -6.81 -5.92
N ILE A 18 -55.53 -6.39 -4.67
CA ILE A 18 -55.70 -4.99 -4.24
C ILE A 18 -54.65 -4.08 -4.89
N LYS A 19 -53.40 -4.55 -5.06
CA LYS A 19 -52.35 -3.81 -5.78
C LYS A 19 -52.67 -3.63 -7.27
N GLU A 20 -53.26 -4.64 -7.90
CA GLU A 20 -53.67 -4.57 -9.30
C GLU A 20 -54.82 -3.55 -9.51
N HIS A 21 -55.78 -3.49 -8.59
CA HIS A 21 -56.85 -2.47 -8.60
C HIS A 21 -56.41 -1.05 -8.19
N GLN A 22 -55.29 -0.87 -7.49
CA GLN A 22 -54.75 0.47 -7.20
C GLN A 22 -54.00 1.10 -8.39
N SER A 23 -53.59 0.29 -9.38
CA SER A 23 -52.91 0.78 -10.58
C SER A 23 -53.84 1.43 -11.63
N SER A 24 -55.15 1.30 -11.47
CA SER A 24 -56.17 1.87 -12.38
C SER A 24 -56.80 3.17 -11.89
N ILE A 25 -56.37 3.68 -10.73
CA ILE A 25 -56.84 4.95 -10.19
C ILE A 25 -55.97 6.07 -10.79
N PRO A 26 -56.54 7.07 -11.49
CA PRO A 26 -55.78 8.16 -12.08
C PRO A 26 -55.00 8.90 -11.00
N ARG A 27 -53.68 8.83 -11.07
CA ARG A 27 -52.77 9.52 -10.15
C ARG A 27 -52.61 10.95 -10.63
N VAL A 28 -53.31 11.89 -9.99
CA VAL A 28 -53.11 13.32 -10.22
C VAL A 28 -51.89 13.75 -9.42
N VAL A 29 -50.78 14.02 -10.11
CA VAL A 29 -49.55 14.54 -9.50
C VAL A 29 -49.57 16.06 -9.62
N PHE A 30 -49.67 16.75 -8.50
CA PHE A 30 -49.56 18.20 -8.43
C PHE A 30 -48.09 18.59 -8.23
N ASN A 31 -47.43 18.99 -9.30
CA ASN A 31 -46.10 19.60 -9.20
C ASN A 31 -46.27 21.11 -9.30
N LEU A 32 -46.16 21.79 -8.15
CA LEU A 32 -46.04 23.24 -8.08
C LEU A 32 -44.56 23.60 -8.22
N GLU A 33 -44.12 23.88 -9.44
CA GLU A 33 -42.81 24.49 -9.68
C GLU A 33 -42.98 26.01 -9.60
N GLU A 34 -42.71 26.59 -8.44
CA GLU A 34 -42.62 28.05 -8.30
C GLU A 34 -41.35 28.54 -8.99
N THR A 35 -41.47 29.02 -10.23
CA THR A 35 -40.40 29.79 -10.86
C THR A 35 -40.46 31.23 -10.32
N PRO A 36 -39.39 31.76 -9.71
CA PRO A 36 -39.46 32.95 -8.88
C PRO A 36 -39.62 34.29 -9.64
N GLN A 37 -39.91 34.29 -10.95
CA GLN A 37 -39.88 35.53 -11.74
C GLN A 37 -41.06 35.82 -12.68
N ASN A 38 -42.08 34.97 -12.82
CA ASN A 38 -43.33 35.36 -13.48
C ASN A 38 -44.47 34.56 -12.84
N GLY A 39 -45.56 35.22 -12.44
CA GLY A 39 -46.73 34.63 -11.77
C GLY A 39 -47.56 33.68 -12.66
N THR A 40 -46.92 32.71 -13.28
CA THR A 40 -47.53 31.63 -14.06
C THR A 40 -47.48 30.36 -13.22
N ALA A 41 -48.65 29.76 -12.97
CA ALA A 41 -48.71 28.42 -12.43
C ALA A 41 -49.04 27.46 -13.58
N ASN A 42 -48.12 26.53 -13.83
CA ASN A 42 -48.32 25.51 -14.85
C ASN A 42 -48.86 24.26 -14.16
N CYS A 43 -50.02 23.80 -14.62
CA CYS A 43 -50.59 22.53 -14.20
C CYS A 43 -50.53 21.56 -15.38
N THR A 44 -49.66 20.56 -15.26
CA THR A 44 -49.60 19.44 -16.21
C THR A 44 -50.51 18.33 -15.75
N PHE A 45 -51.47 17.94 -16.59
CA PHE A 45 -52.35 16.81 -16.34
C PHE A 45 -51.84 15.60 -17.10
N GLU A 46 -51.34 14.60 -16.38
CA GLU A 46 -51.06 13.29 -16.96
C GLU A 46 -52.32 12.44 -16.88
N ARG A 47 -52.88 12.12 -18.05
CA ARG A 47 -53.95 11.16 -18.20
C ARG A 47 -53.50 10.08 -19.18
N SER A 48 -53.34 8.86 -18.68
CA SER A 48 -53.25 7.69 -19.55
C SER A 48 -54.66 7.23 -19.88
N ILE A 49 -55.05 7.30 -21.16
CA ILE A 49 -56.29 6.69 -21.63
C ILE A 49 -55.91 5.36 -22.28
N THR A 50 -56.44 4.27 -21.73
CA THR A 50 -56.27 2.93 -22.27
C THR A 50 -57.46 2.64 -23.19
N ASP A 51 -57.19 2.56 -24.50
CA ASP A 51 -58.15 2.06 -25.50
C ASP A 51 -57.60 0.72 -26.03
N GLY A 52 -58.10 -0.39 -25.49
CA GLY A 52 -57.55 -1.71 -25.74
C GLY A 52 -56.15 -1.94 -25.13
N SER A 53 -55.26 -2.65 -25.84
CA SER A 53 -53.95 -3.08 -25.35
C SER A 53 -52.83 -2.04 -25.52
N VAL A 54 -53.14 -0.82 -25.92
CA VAL A 54 -52.15 0.24 -26.14
C VAL A 54 -52.49 1.44 -25.26
N THR A 55 -51.55 1.80 -24.39
CA THR A 55 -51.63 2.99 -23.54
C THR A 55 -50.99 4.16 -24.28
N ILE A 56 -51.77 5.17 -24.63
CA ILE A 56 -51.25 6.38 -25.28
C ILE A 56 -51.20 7.49 -24.21
N PRO A 57 -50.02 8.00 -23.84
CA PRO A 57 -49.94 9.13 -22.93
C PRO A 57 -50.37 10.40 -23.67
N SER A 58 -51.45 11.02 -23.21
CA SER A 58 -51.84 12.37 -23.66
C SER A 58 -51.49 13.37 -22.56
N GLN A 59 -50.55 14.26 -22.82
CA GLN A 59 -50.25 15.39 -21.95
C GLN A 59 -51.11 16.58 -22.39
N TYR A 60 -51.90 17.11 -21.45
CA TYR A 60 -52.57 18.39 -21.62
C TYR A 60 -51.94 19.37 -20.64
N GLU A 61 -51.39 20.45 -21.20
CA GLU A 61 -50.82 21.55 -20.44
C GLU A 61 -51.86 22.67 -20.39
N ALA A 62 -52.25 23.07 -19.19
CA ALA A 62 -53.08 24.25 -18.99
C ALA A 62 -52.23 25.31 -18.28
N GLU A 63 -51.92 26.37 -19.00
CA GLU A 63 -51.18 27.52 -18.47
C GLU A 63 -52.19 28.52 -17.90
N PHE A 64 -52.10 28.77 -16.58
CA PHE A 64 -52.91 29.79 -15.93
C PHE A 64 -52.07 31.05 -15.75
N HIS A 65 -52.32 32.04 -16.61
CA HIS A 65 -51.73 33.36 -16.47
C HIS A 65 -52.48 34.16 -15.40
N PHE A 66 -51.90 34.24 -14.21
CA PHE A 66 -52.38 35.20 -13.22
C PHE A 66 -51.78 36.56 -13.55
N ASN A 67 -52.61 37.44 -14.10
CA ASN A 67 -52.20 38.81 -14.37
C ASN A 67 -51.84 39.48 -13.04
N ASP A 68 -50.60 39.98 -12.93
CA ASP A 68 -50.00 40.56 -11.72
C ASP A 68 -50.81 41.76 -11.17
N LYS A 69 -51.77 42.27 -11.95
CA LYS A 69 -52.77 43.27 -11.52
C LYS A 69 -53.76 42.78 -10.47
N CYS A 70 -53.87 41.47 -10.21
CA CYS A 70 -54.80 40.93 -9.21
C CYS A 70 -54.20 40.80 -7.80
N ARG A 71 -52.88 40.93 -7.63
CA ARG A 71 -52.22 40.81 -6.31
C ARG A 71 -52.44 42.02 -5.40
N ASN A 72 -52.81 43.16 -6.00
CA ASN A 72 -53.17 44.41 -5.33
C ASN A 72 -54.60 44.89 -5.70
N ALA A 73 -55.50 43.97 -6.11
CA ALA A 73 -56.88 44.36 -6.34
C ALA A 73 -57.52 44.79 -5.01
N PRO A 74 -58.10 46.00 -4.91
CA PRO A 74 -58.77 46.47 -3.71
C PRO A 74 -59.96 45.53 -3.36
N PRO A 75 -60.40 45.50 -2.08
CA PRO A 75 -61.48 44.62 -1.59
C PRO A 75 -62.89 44.95 -2.14
N GLU A 76 -63.00 45.39 -3.39
CA GLU A 76 -64.24 45.84 -4.04
C GLU A 76 -65.00 44.72 -4.78
N ILE A 77 -64.40 43.54 -4.97
CA ILE A 77 -65.06 42.38 -5.60
C ILE A 77 -66.28 41.88 -4.78
N PRO A 78 -66.22 41.73 -3.44
CA PRO A 78 -67.42 41.40 -2.68
C PRO A 78 -68.49 42.51 -2.73
N HIS A 79 -68.09 43.77 -2.88
CA HIS A 79 -69.02 44.90 -3.01
C HIS A 79 -69.81 44.87 -4.32
N ARG A 80 -69.16 44.54 -5.45
CA ARG A 80 -69.86 44.38 -6.73
C ARG A 80 -70.86 43.23 -6.72
N LEU A 81 -70.53 42.13 -6.05
CA LEU A 81 -71.45 41.00 -5.93
C LEU A 81 -72.66 41.35 -5.05
N THR A 82 -72.47 42.13 -3.98
CA THR A 82 -73.60 42.64 -3.17
C THR A 82 -74.46 43.67 -3.91
N GLU A 83 -73.87 44.45 -4.81
CA GLU A 83 -74.57 45.43 -5.63
C GLU A 83 -75.41 44.76 -6.72
N GLU A 84 -74.89 43.74 -7.39
CA GLU A 84 -75.66 42.92 -8.34
C GLU A 84 -76.79 42.13 -7.67
N ILE A 85 -76.58 41.64 -6.44
CA ILE A 85 -77.65 41.01 -5.65
C ILE A 85 -78.72 42.03 -5.25
N ALA A 86 -78.34 43.28 -4.96
CA ALA A 86 -79.28 44.36 -4.63
C ALA A 86 -80.09 44.82 -5.86
N ASP A 87 -79.49 44.86 -7.04
CA ASP A 87 -80.19 45.18 -8.29
C ASP A 87 -81.07 44.02 -8.78
N PHE A 88 -80.66 42.76 -8.56
CA PHE A 88 -81.52 41.60 -8.76
C PHE A 88 -82.76 41.64 -7.83
N LYS A 89 -82.58 42.09 -6.58
CA LYS A 89 -83.68 42.28 -5.61
C LYS A 89 -84.65 43.40 -6.03
N ARG A 90 -84.17 44.47 -6.68
CA ARG A 90 -85.03 45.52 -7.25
C ARG A 90 -85.78 45.04 -8.49
N THR A 91 -85.17 44.17 -9.29
CA THR A 91 -85.74 43.69 -10.54
C THR A 91 -86.82 42.61 -10.32
N LEU A 92 -86.72 41.82 -9.24
CA LEU A 92 -87.71 40.80 -8.90
C LEU A 92 -88.94 41.30 -8.11
N LEU A 93 -88.99 42.56 -7.71
CA LEU A 93 -90.12 43.13 -6.96
C LEU A 93 -90.79 44.29 -7.71
N PRO A 94 -91.61 44.02 -8.75
CA PRO A 94 -92.58 45.00 -9.22
C PRO A 94 -93.66 45.21 -8.16
N HIS A 95 -93.91 46.49 -7.85
CA HIS A 95 -94.93 47.01 -6.95
C HIS A 95 -96.29 46.29 -7.07
N SER A 96 -96.68 45.51 -6.06
CA SER A 96 -98.09 45.12 -5.87
C SER A 96 -98.73 46.07 -4.86
N ASN A 97 -99.30 47.16 -5.38
CA ASN A 97 -100.21 48.00 -4.62
C ASN A 97 -101.51 47.25 -4.40
N GLY A 98 -101.76 46.86 -3.16
CA GLY A 98 -103.06 46.42 -2.67
C GLY A 98 -103.20 44.91 -2.55
N VAL A 99 -103.18 44.42 -1.30
CA VAL A 99 -104.25 43.62 -0.66
C VAL A 99 -103.69 43.11 0.68
N THR A 100 -104.19 43.73 1.74
CA THR A 100 -104.05 43.39 3.15
C THR A 100 -104.76 42.07 3.48
N SER A 101 -104.01 41.04 3.88
CA SER A 101 -104.36 40.00 4.90
C SER A 101 -103.59 38.68 4.77
N GLY A 102 -102.79 38.47 3.72
CA GLY A 102 -101.86 37.31 3.61
C GLY A 102 -100.50 37.53 4.27
N ASN A 103 -100.21 38.77 4.71
CA ASN A 103 -98.88 39.18 5.13
C ASN A 103 -98.45 38.63 6.50
N SER A 104 -99.35 38.24 7.40
CA SER A 104 -98.95 37.76 8.74
C SER A 104 -98.44 36.32 8.77
N ILE A 105 -98.86 35.47 7.82
CA ILE A 105 -98.34 34.11 7.64
C ILE A 105 -96.99 34.17 6.92
N LEU A 106 -96.88 35.04 5.92
CA LEU A 106 -95.62 35.34 5.24
C LEU A 106 -94.58 35.92 6.19
N GLU A 107 -94.98 36.83 7.08
CA GLU A 107 -94.10 37.44 8.09
C GLU A 107 -93.64 36.43 9.14
N LYS A 108 -94.48 35.46 9.53
CA LYS A 108 -94.07 34.32 10.36
C LYS A 108 -93.11 33.38 9.63
N HIS A 109 -93.38 33.06 8.35
CA HIS A 109 -92.45 32.26 7.55
C HIS A 109 -91.14 32.98 7.31
N PHE A 110 -91.14 34.31 7.15
CA PHE A 110 -89.92 35.13 7.08
C PHE A 110 -89.19 35.17 8.42
N ALA A 111 -89.90 35.22 9.55
CA ALA A 111 -89.30 35.13 10.87
C ALA A 111 -88.66 33.75 11.11
N ASP A 112 -89.32 32.65 10.74
CA ASP A 112 -88.79 31.29 10.82
C ASP A 112 -87.63 31.06 9.83
N LEU A 113 -87.72 31.61 8.60
CA LEU A 113 -86.60 31.57 7.66
C LEU A 113 -85.42 32.39 8.16
N SER A 114 -85.67 33.55 8.77
CA SER A 114 -84.61 34.38 9.34
C SER A 114 -83.93 33.69 10.52
N SER A 115 -84.69 33.02 11.40
CA SER A 115 -84.12 32.28 12.53
C SER A 115 -83.39 31.01 12.09
N LEU A 116 -83.86 30.36 11.03
CA LEU A 116 -83.19 29.21 10.40
C LEU A 116 -81.93 29.65 9.65
N VAL A 117 -81.93 30.78 8.96
CA VAL A 117 -80.73 31.37 8.34
C VAL A 117 -79.74 31.77 9.44
N VAL A 118 -80.19 32.33 10.56
CA VAL A 118 -79.33 32.63 11.71
C VAL A 118 -78.74 31.36 12.33
N SER A 119 -79.50 30.26 12.46
CA SER A 119 -78.96 29.00 13.00
C SER A 119 -78.06 28.26 12.02
N ILE A 120 -78.31 28.34 10.71
CA ILE A 120 -77.43 27.81 9.67
C ILE A 120 -76.13 28.61 9.63
N THR A 121 -76.20 29.94 9.72
CA THR A 121 -74.98 30.77 9.74
C THR A 121 -74.17 30.56 11.01
N ASP A 122 -74.83 30.38 12.17
CA ASP A 122 -74.15 30.04 13.44
C ASP A 122 -73.55 28.62 13.42
N THR A 123 -74.24 27.62 12.87
CA THR A 123 -73.69 26.25 12.72
C THR A 123 -72.58 26.18 11.68
N LEU A 124 -72.69 26.94 10.58
CA LEU A 124 -71.64 27.07 9.58
C LEU A 124 -70.41 27.74 10.18
N ALA A 125 -70.57 28.85 10.91
CA ALA A 125 -69.48 29.53 11.60
C ALA A 125 -68.78 28.60 12.60
N LYS A 126 -69.54 27.84 13.41
CA LYS A 126 -68.98 26.83 14.32
C LYS A 126 -68.24 25.72 13.57
N SER A 127 -68.82 25.18 12.50
CA SER A 127 -68.17 24.15 11.69
C SER A 127 -66.89 24.66 11.03
N GLN A 128 -66.87 25.91 10.58
CA GLN A 128 -65.71 26.53 9.95
C GLN A 128 -64.58 26.70 10.96
N VAL A 129 -64.89 27.14 12.18
CA VAL A 129 -63.91 27.20 13.28
C VAL A 129 -63.37 25.81 13.63
N ASP A 130 -64.22 24.78 13.69
CA ASP A 130 -63.80 23.41 13.97
C ASP A 130 -62.92 22.82 12.84
N PHE A 131 -63.24 23.12 11.58
CA PHE A 131 -62.43 22.71 10.43
C PHE A 131 -61.06 23.39 10.44
N ASP A 132 -61.02 24.69 10.71
CA ASP A 132 -59.77 25.44 10.84
C ASP A 132 -58.91 24.89 11.99
N MET A 133 -59.55 24.50 13.10
CA MET A 133 -58.87 23.89 14.24
C MET A 133 -58.26 22.53 13.87
N ARG A 134 -59.04 21.65 13.22
CA ARG A 134 -58.54 20.33 12.76
C ARG A 134 -57.45 20.45 11.69
N LEU A 135 -57.56 21.41 10.78
CA LEU A 135 -56.53 21.69 9.77
C LEU A 135 -55.23 22.13 10.42
N LYS A 136 -55.31 23.02 11.42
CA LYS A 136 -54.12 23.43 12.20
C LYS A 136 -53.51 22.25 12.93
N GLU A 137 -54.30 21.43 13.61
CA GLU A 137 -53.82 20.22 14.29
C GLU A 137 -53.16 19.23 13.33
N GLN A 138 -53.74 19.02 12.13
CA GLN A 138 -53.16 18.14 11.12
C GLN A 138 -51.86 18.73 10.54
N GLN A 139 -51.82 20.03 10.27
CA GLN A 139 -50.60 20.71 9.80
C GLN A 139 -49.49 20.65 10.85
N GLU A 140 -49.81 20.81 12.13
CA GLU A 140 -48.85 20.70 13.22
C GLU A 140 -48.32 19.27 13.37
N LYS A 141 -49.19 18.26 13.30
CA LYS A 141 -48.78 16.83 13.29
C LYS A 141 -47.88 16.50 12.10
N LEU A 142 -48.25 16.94 10.90
CA LEU A 142 -47.42 16.70 9.71
C LEU A 142 -46.06 17.40 9.82
N ARG A 143 -46.01 18.60 10.40
CA ARG A 143 -44.74 19.30 10.66
C ARG A 143 -43.90 18.59 11.73
N SER A 144 -44.50 18.11 12.82
CA SER A 144 -43.77 17.37 13.84
C SER A 144 -43.25 16.05 13.31
N ASP A 145 -44.06 15.32 12.54
CA ASP A 145 -43.68 14.04 11.96
C ASP A 145 -42.58 14.22 10.90
N ALA A 146 -42.67 15.28 10.08
CA ALA A 146 -41.62 15.64 9.13
C ALA A 146 -40.29 15.94 9.83
N LEU A 147 -40.32 16.77 10.87
CA LEU A 147 -39.13 17.14 11.65
C LEU A 147 -38.52 15.92 12.35
N GLU A 148 -39.34 15.06 12.98
CA GLU A 148 -38.85 13.82 13.59
C GLU A 148 -38.22 12.87 12.55
N SER A 149 -38.81 12.80 11.34
CA SER A 149 -38.27 11.98 10.26
C SER A 149 -36.94 12.51 9.72
N GLU A 150 -36.77 13.84 9.65
CA GLU A 150 -35.53 14.49 9.26
C GLU A 150 -34.44 14.26 10.32
N GLU A 151 -34.74 14.46 11.60
CA GLU A 151 -33.81 14.16 12.69
C GLU A 151 -33.35 12.70 12.68
N ARG A 152 -34.27 11.75 12.42
CA ARG A 152 -33.91 10.33 12.32
C ARG A 152 -32.99 10.05 11.14
N ARG A 153 -33.21 10.70 10.00
CA ARG A 153 -32.33 10.57 8.82
C ARG A 153 -30.97 11.19 9.06
N GLU A 154 -30.91 12.36 9.69
CA GLU A 154 -29.67 13.03 10.03
C GLU A 154 -28.85 12.20 11.03
N LYS A 155 -29.50 11.66 12.07
CA LYS A 155 -28.86 10.74 13.04
C LYS A 155 -28.31 9.50 12.33
N ALA A 156 -29.14 8.81 11.53
CA ALA A 156 -28.70 7.63 10.79
C ALA A 156 -27.57 7.94 9.79
N HIS A 157 -27.61 9.10 9.13
CA HIS A 157 -26.57 9.54 8.20
C HIS A 157 -25.26 9.85 8.93
N SER A 158 -25.33 10.51 10.09
CA SER A 158 -24.16 10.79 10.93
C SER A 158 -23.52 9.50 11.44
N GLU A 159 -24.31 8.54 11.94
CA GLU A 159 -23.84 7.23 12.38
C GLU A 159 -23.20 6.44 11.24
N ALA A 160 -23.77 6.51 10.03
CA ALA A 160 -23.22 5.85 8.85
C ALA A 160 -21.87 6.45 8.44
N ILE A 161 -21.73 7.78 8.49
CA ILE A 161 -20.45 8.47 8.22
C ILE A 161 -19.41 8.07 9.26
N ASP A 162 -19.78 8.06 10.54
CA ASP A 162 -18.87 7.68 11.63
C ASP A 162 -18.42 6.23 11.49
N ALA A 163 -19.32 5.32 11.14
CA ALA A 163 -18.98 3.91 10.87
C ALA A 163 -18.05 3.76 9.65
N LEU A 164 -18.25 4.54 8.58
CA LEU A 164 -17.36 4.55 7.43
C LEU A 164 -15.98 5.10 7.78
N ASN A 165 -15.91 6.16 8.56
CA ASN A 165 -14.66 6.76 9.03
C ASN A 165 -13.88 5.83 9.96
N GLN A 166 -14.57 5.05 10.81
CA GLN A 166 -13.92 4.03 11.64
C GLN A 166 -13.35 2.91 10.78
N LYS A 167 -14.12 2.43 9.77
CA LYS A 167 -13.63 1.39 8.85
C LYS A 167 -12.47 1.86 8.00
N SER A 168 -12.49 3.11 7.51
CA SER A 168 -11.37 3.63 6.72
C SER A 168 -10.09 3.70 7.55
N ARG A 169 -10.17 4.16 8.81
CA ARG A 169 -9.04 4.15 9.75
C ARG A 169 -8.50 2.74 10.00
N GLN A 170 -9.37 1.77 10.26
CA GLN A 170 -8.96 0.37 10.47
C GLN A 170 -8.28 -0.22 9.23
N LEU A 171 -8.80 0.07 8.04
CA LEU A 171 -8.21 -0.41 6.78
C LEU A 171 -6.86 0.26 6.50
N GLU A 172 -6.71 1.52 6.86
CA GLU A 172 -5.45 2.26 6.73
C GLU A 172 -4.38 1.71 7.68
N GLU A 173 -4.73 1.45 8.94
CA GLU A 173 -3.88 0.78 9.93
C GLU A 173 -3.45 -0.61 9.45
N GLN A 174 -4.39 -1.42 8.95
CA GLN A 174 -4.09 -2.74 8.39
C GLN A 174 -3.21 -2.69 7.15
N ARG A 175 -3.40 -1.70 6.27
CA ARG A 175 -2.54 -1.50 5.10
C ARG A 175 -1.12 -1.14 5.51
N ALA A 176 -0.97 -0.22 6.46
CA ALA A 176 0.33 0.16 7.00
C ALA A 176 1.05 -1.06 7.61
N GLU A 177 0.34 -1.89 8.39
CA GLU A 177 0.90 -3.11 8.96
C GLU A 177 1.33 -4.12 7.88
N LEU A 178 0.51 -4.32 6.84
CA LEU A 178 0.84 -5.22 5.74
C LEU A 178 2.03 -4.74 4.91
N ASP A 179 2.14 -3.44 4.67
CA ASP A 179 3.28 -2.87 3.93
C ASP A 179 4.59 -3.00 4.72
N LEU A 180 4.56 -2.80 6.05
CA LEU A 180 5.71 -3.09 6.92
C LEU A 180 6.13 -4.57 6.87
N ARG A 181 5.16 -5.49 6.91
CA ARG A 181 5.43 -6.93 6.79
C ARG A 181 6.04 -7.29 5.43
N ARG A 182 5.48 -6.76 4.33
CA ARG A 182 6.01 -6.98 2.97
C ARG A 182 7.43 -6.45 2.81
N ALA A 183 7.74 -5.28 3.37
CA ALA A 183 9.09 -4.73 3.33
C ALA A 183 10.09 -5.65 4.07
N ARG A 184 9.70 -6.16 5.24
CA ARG A 184 10.51 -7.12 6.02
C ARG A 184 10.73 -8.43 5.27
N ASP A 185 9.68 -8.99 4.67
CA ASP A 185 9.77 -10.25 3.92
C ASP A 185 10.60 -10.11 2.64
N ALA A 186 10.44 -9.01 1.89
CA ALA A 186 11.24 -8.72 0.71
C ALA A 186 12.73 -8.62 1.05
N ARG A 187 13.05 -7.98 2.19
CA ARG A 187 14.43 -7.87 2.69
C ARG A 187 15.01 -9.24 3.07
N ARG A 188 14.24 -10.09 3.74
CA ARG A 188 14.65 -11.45 4.10
C ARG A 188 14.90 -12.32 2.88
N LYS A 189 14.03 -12.21 1.87
CA LYS A 189 14.21 -12.92 0.59
C LYS A 189 15.46 -12.46 -0.14
N LEU A 190 15.71 -11.14 -0.20
CA LEU A 190 16.93 -10.61 -0.81
C LEU A 190 18.19 -11.13 -0.08
N ARG A 191 18.17 -11.20 1.25
CA ARG A 191 19.25 -11.78 2.03
C ARG A 191 19.46 -13.25 1.66
N GLU A 192 18.39 -14.04 1.66
CA GLU A 192 18.46 -15.45 1.29
C GLU A 192 19.01 -15.65 -0.13
N ASP A 193 18.57 -14.84 -1.09
CA ASP A 193 19.07 -14.86 -2.47
C ASP A 193 20.57 -14.53 -2.54
N ILE A 194 21.04 -13.50 -1.81
CA ILE A 194 22.47 -13.14 -1.74
C ILE A 194 23.29 -14.27 -1.10
N THR A 195 22.84 -14.79 0.03
CA THR A 195 23.51 -15.88 0.74
C THR A 195 23.54 -17.16 -0.11
N ASN A 196 22.47 -17.44 -0.85
CA ASN A 196 22.40 -18.57 -1.77
C ASN A 196 23.30 -18.36 -2.99
N ASP A 197 23.38 -17.15 -3.57
CA ASP A 197 24.33 -16.86 -4.66
C ASP A 197 25.78 -16.98 -4.18
N LEU A 198 26.09 -16.52 -2.97
CA LEU A 198 27.41 -16.70 -2.36
C LEU A 198 27.75 -18.18 -2.14
N LYS A 199 26.81 -18.98 -1.61
CA LYS A 199 26.97 -20.44 -1.48
C LYS A 199 27.13 -21.12 -2.84
N LEU A 200 26.39 -20.65 -3.85
CA LEU A 200 26.55 -21.13 -5.22
C LEU A 200 27.93 -20.77 -5.77
N ARG A 201 28.50 -19.61 -5.45
CA ARG A 201 29.86 -19.22 -5.86
C ARG A 201 30.95 -19.96 -5.09
N LEU A 202 30.74 -20.25 -3.81
CA LEU A 202 31.61 -21.12 -3.00
C LEU A 202 31.65 -22.54 -3.59
N THR A 203 30.48 -23.11 -3.87
CA THR A 203 30.36 -24.48 -4.41
C THR A 203 30.77 -24.56 -5.88
N LYS A 204 30.50 -23.52 -6.66
CA LYS A 204 30.92 -23.41 -8.06
C LYS A 204 32.37 -22.94 -8.10
N LYS A 205 33.28 -23.89 -7.86
CA LYS A 205 34.73 -23.78 -8.03
C LYS A 205 35.07 -22.75 -9.11
N THR A 206 35.49 -21.55 -8.69
CA THR A 206 35.54 -20.32 -9.50
C THR A 206 36.55 -20.34 -10.63
N ASN A 207 37.27 -21.46 -10.78
CA ASN A 207 38.27 -21.61 -11.81
C ASN A 207 37.60 -21.87 -13.15
N LYS A 208 37.44 -20.79 -13.92
CA LYS A 208 37.27 -20.85 -15.37
C LYS A 208 38.29 -21.84 -15.91
N TRP A 209 37.84 -22.76 -16.77
CA TRP A 209 38.68 -23.80 -17.38
C TRP A 209 39.98 -23.22 -17.98
N SER A 210 39.92 -22.01 -18.53
CA SER A 210 41.09 -21.28 -19.05
C SER A 210 42.20 -21.08 -18.02
N THR A 211 41.85 -20.77 -16.76
CA THR A 211 42.83 -20.57 -15.67
C THR A 211 43.50 -21.88 -15.29
N TYR A 212 42.75 -22.99 -15.27
CA TYR A 212 43.31 -24.31 -15.02
C TYR A 212 44.27 -24.74 -16.14
N VAL A 213 43.89 -24.50 -17.41
CA VAL A 213 44.76 -24.79 -18.56
C VAL A 213 46.03 -23.95 -18.52
N TYR A 214 45.95 -22.66 -18.16
CA TYR A 214 47.14 -21.81 -18.07
C TYR A 214 48.05 -22.23 -16.90
N ARG A 215 47.52 -22.37 -15.68
CA ARG A 215 48.27 -22.81 -14.49
C ARG A 215 48.87 -24.21 -14.71
N GLY A 216 48.09 -25.14 -15.25
CA GLY A 216 48.53 -26.49 -15.62
C GLY A 216 49.58 -26.48 -16.72
N GLY A 217 49.44 -25.61 -17.72
CA GLY A 217 50.42 -25.42 -18.79
C GLY A 217 51.79 -24.96 -18.28
N VAL A 218 51.84 -24.00 -17.35
CA VAL A 218 53.08 -23.54 -16.71
C VAL A 218 53.76 -24.69 -15.95
N VAL A 219 52.98 -25.48 -15.19
CA VAL A 219 53.51 -26.66 -14.47
C VAL A 219 54.01 -27.70 -15.46
N LEU A 220 53.26 -28.04 -16.51
CA LEU A 220 53.67 -29.00 -17.54
C LEU A 220 54.94 -28.56 -18.26
N ILE A 221 55.07 -27.29 -18.63
CA ILE A 221 56.29 -26.76 -19.26
C ILE A 221 57.48 -26.86 -18.30
N SER A 222 57.31 -26.48 -17.02
CA SER A 222 58.38 -26.59 -16.03
C SER A 222 58.82 -28.04 -15.77
N LEU A 223 57.86 -28.97 -15.75
CA LEU A 223 58.12 -30.40 -15.57
C LEU A 223 58.77 -30.99 -16.83
N PHE A 224 58.33 -30.59 -18.02
CA PHE A 224 58.94 -30.97 -19.28
C PHE A 224 60.40 -30.49 -19.38
N LEU A 225 60.69 -29.24 -18.99
CA LEU A 225 62.05 -28.70 -18.93
C LEU A 225 62.91 -29.45 -17.90
N ALA A 226 62.35 -29.76 -16.72
CA ALA A 226 63.05 -30.54 -15.71
C ALA A 226 63.37 -31.97 -16.22
N PHE A 227 62.39 -32.64 -16.83
CA PHE A 227 62.55 -33.98 -17.39
C PHE A 227 63.53 -33.99 -18.57
N SER A 228 63.49 -32.98 -19.44
CA SER A 228 64.45 -32.79 -20.52
C SER A 228 65.86 -32.60 -19.96
N GLY A 229 66.03 -31.81 -18.90
CA GLY A 229 67.30 -31.65 -18.19
C GLY A 229 67.86 -32.97 -17.66
N VAL A 230 67.03 -33.78 -17.01
CA VAL A 230 67.41 -35.13 -16.53
C VAL A 230 67.76 -36.05 -17.70
N TYR A 231 66.98 -36.03 -18.78
CA TYR A 231 67.25 -36.83 -19.97
C TYR A 231 68.59 -36.45 -20.61
N PHE A 232 68.88 -35.16 -20.79
CA PHE A 232 70.15 -34.69 -21.32
C PHE A 232 71.32 -34.98 -20.39
N ALA A 233 71.14 -34.88 -19.07
CA ALA A 233 72.13 -35.28 -18.09
C ALA A 233 72.44 -36.78 -18.20
N SER A 234 71.43 -37.64 -18.39
CA SER A 234 71.62 -39.08 -18.57
C SER A 234 72.41 -39.41 -19.85
N LYS A 235 72.20 -38.67 -20.94
CA LYS A 235 72.98 -38.82 -22.18
C LYS A 235 74.40 -38.28 -22.05
N ALA A 236 74.63 -37.27 -21.22
CA ALA A 236 75.96 -36.77 -20.89
C ALA A 236 76.80 -37.77 -20.08
N LEU A 237 76.18 -38.72 -19.36
CA LEU A 237 76.90 -39.81 -18.69
C LEU A 237 77.53 -40.81 -19.66
N GLY A 238 76.99 -41.00 -20.86
CA GLY A 238 77.52 -41.97 -21.83
C GLY A 238 78.99 -41.72 -22.22
N PRO A 239 79.34 -40.49 -22.66
CA PRO A 239 80.74 -40.10 -22.87
C PRO A 239 81.60 -40.20 -21.61
N ILE A 240 81.03 -39.93 -20.42
CA ILE A 240 81.74 -40.02 -19.14
C ILE A 240 82.08 -41.49 -18.81
N ALA A 241 81.15 -42.41 -19.05
CA ALA A 241 81.36 -43.84 -18.83
C ALA A 241 82.26 -44.49 -19.91
N ALA A 242 82.30 -43.90 -21.11
CA ALA A 242 83.14 -44.33 -22.23
C ALA A 242 84.54 -43.71 -22.23
N LEU A 243 84.95 -43.02 -21.15
CA LEU A 243 86.32 -42.51 -20.99
C LEU A 243 87.31 -43.68 -21.07
N THR A 244 87.89 -43.83 -22.25
CA THR A 244 89.09 -44.62 -22.51
C THR A 244 90.29 -43.67 -22.52
N GLU A 245 91.49 -44.17 -22.22
CA GLU A 245 92.74 -43.39 -22.03
C GLU A 245 93.10 -42.46 -23.21
N THR A 246 92.46 -42.61 -24.36
CA THR A 246 92.69 -41.83 -25.59
C THR A 246 91.84 -40.56 -25.74
N SER A 247 90.97 -40.25 -24.77
CA SER A 247 90.08 -39.09 -24.85
C SER A 247 90.81 -37.79 -24.48
N SER A 248 90.65 -36.74 -25.30
CA SER A 248 91.23 -35.42 -25.03
C SER A 248 90.69 -34.84 -23.72
N SER A 249 91.59 -34.34 -22.84
CA SER A 249 91.26 -33.74 -21.53
C SER A 249 90.14 -32.69 -21.61
N THR A 250 90.08 -31.94 -22.71
CA THR A 250 89.04 -30.93 -22.95
C THR A 250 87.63 -31.51 -23.04
N GLN A 251 87.46 -32.69 -23.64
CA GLN A 251 86.15 -33.33 -23.81
C GLN A 251 85.55 -33.79 -22.48
N ILE A 252 86.40 -34.25 -21.57
CA ILE A 252 86.02 -34.70 -20.22
C ILE A 252 85.47 -33.53 -19.42
N VAL A 253 86.19 -32.39 -19.43
CA VAL A 253 85.76 -31.17 -18.73
C VAL A 253 84.43 -30.65 -19.27
N PHE A 254 84.23 -30.64 -20.60
CA PHE A 254 82.96 -30.24 -21.20
C PHE A 254 81.81 -31.19 -20.85
N ALA A 255 82.06 -32.50 -20.75
CA ALA A 255 81.04 -33.49 -20.38
C ALA A 255 80.56 -33.29 -18.93
N TYR A 256 81.48 -33.08 -17.98
CA TYR A 256 81.14 -32.74 -16.60
C TYR A 256 80.39 -31.41 -16.50
N LEU A 257 80.89 -30.36 -17.17
CA LEU A 257 80.22 -29.06 -17.17
C LEU A 257 78.78 -29.17 -17.67
N ARG A 258 78.55 -29.88 -18.78
CA ARG A 258 77.22 -30.12 -19.32
C ARG A 258 76.34 -30.90 -18.34
N PHE A 259 76.87 -31.94 -17.70
CA PHE A 259 76.13 -32.72 -16.71
C PHE A 259 75.68 -31.86 -15.52
N PHE A 260 76.57 -31.05 -14.95
CA PHE A 260 76.24 -30.16 -13.84
C PHE A 260 75.24 -29.08 -14.23
N ILE A 261 75.38 -28.46 -15.41
CA ILE A 261 74.42 -27.46 -15.90
C ILE A 261 73.04 -28.08 -16.11
N CYS A 262 72.96 -29.25 -16.75
CA CYS A 262 71.68 -29.92 -17.00
C CYS A 262 71.00 -30.39 -15.70
N THR A 263 71.77 -30.90 -14.75
CA THR A 263 71.26 -31.34 -13.44
C THR A 263 70.82 -30.15 -12.58
N GLY A 264 71.62 -29.08 -12.57
CA GLY A 264 71.27 -27.83 -11.90
C GLY A 264 70.00 -27.20 -12.49
N ALA A 265 69.89 -27.14 -13.82
CA ALA A 265 68.68 -26.67 -14.48
C ALA A 265 67.45 -27.51 -14.11
N ALA A 266 67.57 -28.85 -14.12
CA ALA A 266 66.47 -29.74 -13.74
C ALA A 266 66.02 -29.51 -12.29
N ALA A 267 66.97 -29.34 -11.36
CA ALA A 267 66.67 -29.06 -9.96
C ALA A 267 65.97 -27.70 -9.78
N VAL A 268 66.44 -26.65 -10.46
CA VAL A 268 65.84 -25.31 -10.40
C VAL A 268 64.41 -25.31 -10.93
N PHE A 269 64.16 -25.92 -12.10
CA PHE A 269 62.82 -25.99 -12.67
C PHE A 269 61.88 -26.85 -11.82
N GLY A 270 62.37 -27.96 -11.25
CA GLY A 270 61.59 -28.79 -10.33
C GLY A 270 61.21 -28.04 -9.05
N PHE A 271 62.15 -27.31 -8.45
CA PHE A 271 61.88 -26.49 -7.26
C PHE A 271 60.89 -25.35 -7.58
N TYR A 272 61.06 -24.67 -8.71
CA TYR A 272 60.14 -23.64 -9.18
C TYR A 272 58.72 -24.19 -9.35
N ALA A 273 58.56 -25.35 -9.99
CA ALA A 273 57.26 -26.00 -10.18
C ALA A 273 56.57 -26.29 -8.83
N MET A 274 57.33 -26.83 -7.86
CA MET A 274 56.83 -27.14 -6.53
C MET A 274 56.43 -25.87 -5.76
N SER A 275 57.26 -24.81 -5.83
CA SER A 275 56.97 -23.53 -5.21
C SER A 275 55.73 -22.87 -5.82
N TYR A 276 55.58 -22.95 -7.14
CA TYR A 276 54.43 -22.42 -7.85
C TYR A 276 53.13 -23.15 -7.48
N LEU A 277 53.17 -24.48 -7.37
CA LEU A 277 52.02 -25.28 -6.93
C LEU A 277 51.63 -24.94 -5.48
N LYS A 278 52.60 -24.81 -4.58
CA LYS A 278 52.35 -24.41 -3.19
C LYS A 278 51.71 -23.02 -3.11
N LYS A 279 52.26 -22.05 -3.86
CA LYS A 279 51.72 -20.69 -3.90
C LYS A 279 50.28 -20.67 -4.43
N ASN A 280 50.01 -21.33 -5.56
CA ASN A 280 48.63 -21.36 -6.08
C ASN A 280 47.66 -22.04 -5.12
N ALA A 281 48.09 -23.10 -4.41
CA ALA A 281 47.26 -23.77 -3.43
C ALA A 281 46.99 -22.88 -2.20
N SER A 282 47.98 -22.10 -1.74
CA SER A 282 47.76 -21.13 -0.66
C SER A 282 46.85 -19.99 -1.09
N ASP A 283 47.04 -19.46 -2.29
CA ASP A 283 46.22 -18.37 -2.83
C ASP A 283 44.76 -18.81 -2.97
N ASP A 284 44.52 -20.03 -3.46
CA ASP A 284 43.17 -20.60 -3.58
C ASP A 284 42.51 -20.79 -2.19
N MET A 285 43.27 -21.22 -1.17
CA MET A 285 42.77 -21.35 0.21
C MET A 285 42.48 -20.00 0.87
N GLN A 286 43.30 -18.97 0.60
CA GLN A 286 43.05 -17.62 1.10
C GLN A 286 41.77 -17.05 0.49
N PHE A 287 41.62 -17.17 -0.83
CA PHE A 287 40.41 -16.73 -1.52
C PHE A 287 39.13 -17.38 -0.97
N GLU A 288 39.16 -18.68 -0.64
CA GLU A 288 38.02 -19.38 -0.03
C GLU A 288 37.67 -18.79 1.34
N ARG A 289 38.67 -18.57 2.21
CA ARG A 289 38.47 -17.95 3.54
C ARG A 289 37.95 -16.53 3.44
N ASP A 290 38.45 -15.75 2.49
CA ASP A 290 37.99 -14.37 2.27
C ASP A 290 36.54 -14.34 1.84
N LEU A 291 36.12 -15.31 1.01
CA LEU A 291 34.73 -15.41 0.58
C LEU A 291 33.81 -15.89 1.71
N GLU A 292 34.28 -16.78 2.59
CA GLU A 292 33.59 -17.14 3.84
C GLU A 292 33.44 -15.95 4.79
N ARG A 293 34.53 -15.21 5.04
CA ARG A 293 34.52 -13.98 5.85
C ARG A 293 33.54 -12.95 5.29
N TYR A 294 33.58 -12.74 3.97
CA TYR A 294 32.66 -11.84 3.29
C TYR A 294 31.20 -12.28 3.48
N ALA A 295 30.89 -13.57 3.40
CA ALA A 295 29.55 -14.07 3.64
C ALA A 295 29.08 -13.80 5.08
N LEU A 296 29.96 -14.01 6.07
CA LEU A 296 29.67 -13.70 7.48
C LEU A 296 29.48 -12.20 7.71
N ASP A 297 30.27 -11.36 7.06
CA ASP A 297 30.11 -9.91 7.12
C ASP A 297 28.79 -9.46 6.50
N VAL A 298 28.38 -10.01 5.36
CA VAL A 298 27.06 -9.73 4.78
C VAL A 298 25.94 -10.08 5.76
N ASP A 299 26.02 -11.24 6.43
CA ASP A 299 25.03 -11.65 7.42
C ASP A 299 24.99 -10.72 8.63
N ARG A 300 26.15 -10.32 9.15
CA ARG A 300 26.29 -9.38 10.26
C ARG A 300 25.77 -7.98 9.89
N ALA A 301 26.10 -7.49 8.70
CA ALA A 301 25.61 -6.21 8.18
C ALA A 301 24.09 -6.21 8.07
N SER A 302 23.53 -7.30 7.54
CA SER A 302 22.10 -7.46 7.35
C SER A 302 21.37 -7.41 8.69
N TRP A 303 21.90 -8.12 9.69
CA TRP A 303 21.35 -8.09 11.06
C TRP A 303 21.46 -6.70 11.68
N ALA A 304 22.62 -6.05 11.58
CA ALA A 304 22.82 -4.71 12.13
C ALA A 304 21.80 -3.70 11.55
N ILE A 305 21.53 -3.75 10.25
CA ILE A 305 20.54 -2.87 9.62
C ILE A 305 19.10 -3.25 10.01
N GLU A 306 18.79 -4.55 10.15
CA GLU A 306 17.46 -5.00 10.62
C GLU A 306 17.19 -4.45 12.02
N THR A 307 18.17 -4.57 12.94
CA THR A 307 18.07 -4.00 14.29
C THR A 307 17.95 -2.47 14.25
N VAL A 308 18.72 -1.77 13.43
CA VAL A 308 18.62 -0.29 13.31
C VAL A 308 17.24 0.13 12.79
N MET A 309 16.65 -0.62 11.87
CA MET A 309 15.29 -0.34 11.39
C MET A 309 14.24 -0.64 12.45
N GLU A 310 14.37 -1.75 13.18
CA GLU A 310 13.47 -2.12 14.27
C GLU A 310 13.46 -1.06 15.38
N PHE A 311 14.64 -0.59 15.80
CA PHE A 311 14.75 0.52 16.76
C PHE A 311 14.11 1.82 16.26
N LYS A 312 14.23 2.11 14.96
CA LYS A 312 13.64 3.32 14.37
C LYS A 312 12.12 3.25 14.30
N ASP A 313 11.57 2.06 14.06
CA ASP A 313 10.13 1.82 13.95
C ASP A 313 9.44 1.75 15.33
N GLU A 314 10.13 1.32 16.39
CA GLU A 314 9.57 1.19 17.74
C GLU A 314 9.60 2.47 18.59
N GLU A 315 10.63 3.32 18.46
CA GLU A 315 10.86 4.45 19.37
C GLU A 315 10.81 5.85 18.71
N ASP A 316 9.99 6.03 17.66
CA ASP A 316 9.63 7.34 17.04
C ASP A 316 10.82 8.34 16.92
N GLY A 317 11.97 7.86 16.43
CA GLY A 317 13.13 8.70 16.14
C GLY A 317 14.23 8.72 17.21
N LEU A 318 14.23 7.81 18.19
CA LEU A 318 15.40 7.60 19.03
C LEU A 318 16.59 7.12 18.18
N THR A 319 17.70 7.85 18.27
CA THR A 319 18.92 7.52 17.55
C THR A 319 19.58 6.30 18.19
N VAL A 320 19.80 5.24 17.40
CA VAL A 320 20.54 4.03 17.85
C VAL A 320 21.86 4.46 18.49
N PRO A 321 22.24 3.95 19.67
CA PRO A 321 23.49 4.32 20.32
C PRO A 321 24.69 4.12 19.40
N ASP A 322 25.41 5.20 19.10
CA ASP A 322 26.55 5.19 18.16
C ASP A 322 27.61 4.14 18.53
N LEU A 323 27.81 3.89 19.84
CA LEU A 323 28.73 2.87 20.35
C LEU A 323 28.33 1.45 19.93
N TRP A 324 27.02 1.16 19.92
CA TRP A 324 26.52 -0.14 19.48
C TRP A 324 26.66 -0.27 17.96
N LEU A 325 26.30 0.77 17.20
CA LEU A 325 26.42 0.76 15.75
C LEU A 325 27.88 0.61 15.32
N GLN A 326 28.79 1.33 15.97
CA GLN A 326 30.24 1.21 15.75
C GLN A 326 30.73 -0.20 16.09
N GLY A 327 30.29 -0.79 17.21
CA GLY A 327 30.62 -2.17 17.56
C GLY A 327 30.05 -3.21 16.59
N ALA A 328 28.81 -3.02 16.13
CA ALA A 328 28.12 -3.94 15.21
C ALA A 328 28.66 -3.85 13.78
N THR A 329 29.17 -2.70 13.37
CA THR A 329 29.74 -2.45 12.03
C THR A 329 31.27 -2.47 11.99
N ALA A 330 31.95 -2.57 13.14
CA ALA A 330 33.40 -2.66 13.19
C ALA A 330 33.91 -3.89 12.43
N ASN A 331 34.96 -3.68 11.63
CA ASN A 331 35.63 -4.69 10.80
C ASN A 331 34.77 -5.33 9.70
N LEU A 332 33.62 -4.74 9.37
CA LEU A 332 32.79 -5.21 8.28
C LEU A 332 33.49 -4.92 6.94
N PHE A 333 33.66 -5.95 6.10
CA PHE A 333 34.28 -5.83 4.78
C PHE A 333 35.68 -5.24 4.80
N GLN A 334 36.47 -5.50 5.85
CA GLN A 334 37.90 -5.21 5.81
C GLN A 334 38.54 -6.09 4.75
N SER A 335 38.62 -5.57 3.53
CA SER A 335 39.51 -6.11 2.53
C SER A 335 40.91 -5.96 3.10
N GLU A 336 41.63 -7.07 3.28
CA GLU A 336 43.06 -7.15 3.61
C GLU A 336 43.95 -6.46 2.54
N THR A 337 43.42 -5.53 1.74
CA THR A 337 44.17 -4.63 0.85
C THR A 337 45.05 -3.63 1.59
N THR A 338 44.98 -3.62 2.93
CA THR A 338 46.02 -3.00 3.77
C THR A 338 47.03 -4.04 4.27
N HIS A 339 47.25 -5.14 3.55
CA HIS A 339 48.59 -5.71 3.43
C HIS A 339 49.43 -4.80 2.52
N SER A 340 49.60 -3.55 2.93
CA SER A 340 50.76 -2.78 2.51
C SER A 340 51.93 -3.37 3.27
N ASP A 341 52.71 -4.27 2.65
CA ASP A 341 54.15 -4.60 2.84
C ASP A 341 54.85 -4.43 4.21
N GLU A 342 54.14 -4.21 5.31
CA GLU A 342 54.63 -3.66 6.59
C GLU A 342 54.36 -4.66 7.72
N ASP A 343 53.25 -5.42 7.66
CA ASP A 343 52.95 -6.50 8.61
C ASP A 343 53.72 -7.80 8.30
N ASP A 344 53.93 -8.13 7.01
CA ASP A 344 54.88 -9.18 6.61
C ASP A 344 56.30 -8.82 7.07
N ASN A 345 56.60 -7.52 7.15
CA ASN A 345 57.88 -6.99 7.63
C ASN A 345 57.98 -7.05 9.16
N ALA A 346 56.90 -6.98 9.93
CA ALA A 346 56.95 -7.05 11.40
C ALA A 346 57.23 -8.47 11.90
N LEU A 347 56.61 -9.49 11.30
CA LEU A 347 56.86 -10.89 11.64
C LEU A 347 58.20 -11.38 11.07
N ASP A 348 58.61 -10.92 9.89
CA ASP A 348 59.94 -11.21 9.36
C ASP A 348 61.03 -10.42 10.11
N ALA A 349 60.76 -9.18 10.58
CA ALA A 349 61.66 -8.45 11.47
C ALA A 349 61.74 -9.10 12.86
N LEU A 350 60.64 -9.60 13.42
CA LEU A 350 60.65 -10.38 14.66
C LEU A 350 61.38 -11.72 14.46
N GLY A 351 61.15 -12.38 13.32
CA GLY A 351 61.84 -13.59 12.92
C GLY A 351 63.34 -13.39 12.71
N GLU A 352 63.74 -12.25 12.13
CA GLU A 352 65.13 -11.80 12.03
C GLU A 352 65.71 -11.46 13.40
N LEU A 353 64.95 -10.81 14.29
CA LEU A 353 65.36 -10.48 15.64
C LEU A 353 65.64 -11.75 16.47
N LEU A 354 64.76 -12.75 16.34
CA LEU A 354 64.90 -14.07 16.96
C LEU A 354 66.04 -14.89 16.33
N LYS A 355 66.19 -14.88 15.00
CA LYS A 355 67.32 -15.50 14.28
C LYS A 355 68.67 -14.85 14.62
N LYS A 356 68.69 -13.53 14.89
CA LYS A 356 69.87 -12.79 15.36
C LYS A 356 70.15 -12.98 16.86
N GLY A 357 69.37 -13.83 17.54
CA GLY A 357 69.71 -14.35 18.87
C GLY A 357 69.17 -13.54 20.04
N ALA A 358 68.06 -12.82 19.87
CA ALA A 358 67.33 -12.30 21.01
C ALA A 358 66.72 -13.47 21.80
N ARG A 359 67.21 -13.71 23.03
CA ARG A 359 66.62 -14.70 23.94
C ARG A 359 65.60 -13.98 24.80
N LEU A 360 64.31 -14.20 24.52
CA LEU A 360 63.22 -13.75 25.36
C LEU A 360 63.04 -14.73 26.52
N LYS A 361 63.37 -14.31 27.74
CA LYS A 361 63.15 -15.14 28.94
C LYS A 361 61.89 -14.64 29.63
N VAL A 362 60.76 -15.32 29.37
CA VAL A 362 59.47 -14.97 30.00
C VAL A 362 59.38 -15.69 31.34
N GLY A 363 59.59 -14.95 32.43
CA GLY A 363 59.34 -15.40 33.81
C GLY A 363 58.08 -14.72 34.38
N ASN A 364 57.51 -15.27 35.46
CA ASN A 364 56.24 -14.86 36.09
C ASN A 364 56.09 -13.34 36.31
N GLY A 365 55.64 -12.62 35.28
CA GLY A 365 55.19 -11.23 35.34
C GLY A 365 56.09 -10.21 34.64
N GLU A 366 57.34 -10.53 34.32
CA GLU A 366 58.27 -9.59 33.67
C GLU A 366 59.02 -10.28 32.52
N ALA A 367 58.93 -9.69 31.32
CA ALA A 367 59.61 -10.17 30.13
C ALA A 367 60.93 -9.41 29.96
N GLU A 368 62.05 -10.06 30.28
CA GLU A 368 63.39 -9.51 30.02
C GLU A 368 63.88 -9.97 28.64
N VAL A 369 64.26 -9.01 27.80
CA VAL A 369 64.83 -9.25 26.46
C VAL A 369 66.35 -9.11 26.56
N GLU A 370 67.07 -10.24 26.59
CA GLU A 370 68.54 -10.23 26.50
C GLU A 370 68.96 -10.17 25.03
N ILE A 371 69.47 -9.01 24.60
CA ILE A 371 70.08 -8.84 23.28
C ILE A 371 71.56 -9.17 23.40
N SER A 372 72.03 -10.20 22.69
CA SER A 372 73.45 -10.56 22.68
C SER A 372 74.31 -9.42 22.14
N SER A 373 75.50 -9.21 22.73
CA SER A 373 76.39 -8.09 22.39
C SER A 373 76.82 -8.06 20.92
N ASP A 374 76.85 -9.22 20.26
CA ASP A 374 77.16 -9.33 18.82
C ASP A 374 75.99 -8.87 17.94
N ALA A 375 74.74 -9.03 18.38
CA ALA A 375 73.56 -8.52 17.69
C ALA A 375 73.44 -7.00 17.83
N ALA A 376 73.68 -6.46 19.04
CA ALA A 376 73.70 -5.02 19.29
C ALA A 376 74.73 -4.27 18.42
N LYS A 377 75.89 -4.88 18.20
CA LYS A 377 76.99 -4.29 17.39
C LYS A 377 76.68 -4.25 15.88
N LYS A 378 75.79 -5.12 15.39
CA LYS A 378 75.32 -5.11 13.99
C LYS A 378 74.13 -4.19 13.78
N ILE A 379 73.22 -4.08 14.74
CA ILE A 379 72.07 -3.16 14.68
C ILE A 379 72.55 -1.71 14.76
N GLY A 380 73.59 -1.39 15.53
CA GLY A 380 74.18 -0.03 15.55
C GLY A 380 74.96 0.37 14.29
N ARG A 381 75.04 -0.49 13.26
CA ARG A 381 75.71 -0.22 11.98
C ARG A 381 74.76 -0.12 10.78
N SER A 382 73.51 -0.54 10.92
CA SER A 382 72.42 -0.23 9.98
C SER A 382 71.73 1.05 10.42
#